data_AF-A0A7Y6ZJQ9-F1
#
_entry.id   AF-A0A7Y6ZJQ9-F1
#
_cell.length_a   1.000
_cell.length_b   1.000
_cell.length_c   1.000
_cell.angle_alpha   90.00
_cell.angle_beta   90.00
_cell.angle_gamma   90.00
#
_symmetry.space_group_name_H-M   'P 1'
#
loop_
_entity.id
_entity.type
_entity.pdbx_description
1 polymer ?
#
loop_
_entity_poly.entity_id
_entity_poly.type
_entity_poly.pdbx_seq_one_letter_code
_entity_poly.pdbx_strand_id
1 'polypeptide(L)'
;MKIKSWFFFLLAYLAVACQSKSFERESGQVESFAEMVAAGVKPIALGPPMRSAELDLFIPEAERLAQKYQIEFFRESDFPQNLLFPNALQEGEEVLIFYSGNELAAYQSLKSTIQDSDGSLASQLQNSRRLGRLLGYPVWKINELLEQNSPFRDLEDFGILGQELNWYYRDLAKAKAFYSQKLGLKLMTETEASVTFEIAGDSRLVL
;
A
#
# COMPACT_ATOMS: atom_id res chain seq x y z
N MET A 1 -28.84 51.35 -36.16
CA MET A 1 -27.52 50.84 -35.72
C MET A 1 -27.53 50.51 -34.22
N LYS A 2 -28.19 49.44 -33.77
CA LYS A 2 -28.16 48.99 -32.35
C LYS A 2 -28.20 47.46 -32.16
N ILE A 3 -28.01 46.68 -33.23
CA ILE A 3 -28.15 45.21 -33.20
C ILE A 3 -26.78 44.50 -33.02
N LYS A 4 -25.65 45.19 -33.30
CA LYS A 4 -24.31 44.59 -33.22
C LYS A 4 -23.73 44.46 -31.81
N SER A 5 -24.24 45.19 -30.81
CA SER A 5 -23.69 45.17 -29.44
C SER A 5 -24.19 43.98 -28.61
N TRP A 6 -25.42 43.52 -28.86
CA TRP A 6 -26.03 42.45 -28.05
C TRP A 6 -25.50 41.05 -28.42
N PHE A 7 -25.04 40.88 -29.67
CA PHE A 7 -24.41 39.64 -30.13
C PHE A 7 -23.04 39.40 -29.47
N PHE A 8 -22.32 40.47 -29.08
CA PHE A 8 -21.02 40.35 -28.43
C PHE A 8 -21.11 39.94 -26.96
N PHE A 9 -22.19 40.29 -26.27
CA PHE A 9 -22.44 39.85 -24.89
C PHE A 9 -22.92 38.38 -24.80
N LEU A 10 -23.64 37.89 -25.82
CA LEU A 10 -24.07 36.48 -25.90
C LEU A 10 -22.90 35.54 -26.22
N LEU A 11 -21.90 36.00 -26.99
CA LEU A 11 -20.71 35.22 -27.30
C LEU A 11 -19.76 35.08 -26.09
N ALA A 12 -19.71 36.09 -25.21
CA ALA A 12 -18.91 36.05 -23.99
C ALA A 12 -19.49 35.11 -22.92
N TYR A 13 -20.81 34.91 -22.88
CA TYR A 13 -21.46 33.97 -21.96
C TYR A 13 -21.25 32.50 -22.37
N LEU A 14 -21.06 32.21 -23.66
CA LEU A 14 -20.76 30.87 -24.17
C LEU A 14 -19.31 30.43 -23.93
N ALA A 15 -18.40 31.35 -23.59
CA ALA A 15 -17.01 31.03 -23.26
C ALA A 15 -16.81 30.58 -21.80
N VAL A 16 -17.84 30.68 -20.95
CA VAL A 16 -17.91 30.02 -19.63
C VAL A 16 -18.59 28.65 -19.77
N ALA A 17 -18.39 27.99 -20.91
CA ALA A 17 -18.70 26.57 -21.06
C ALA A 17 -17.77 25.80 -20.12
N CYS A 18 -18.32 25.50 -18.95
CA CYS A 18 -17.83 24.57 -17.95
C CYS A 18 -17.19 23.37 -18.66
N GLN A 19 -15.86 23.29 -18.66
CA GLN A 19 -15.18 22.04 -18.99
C GLN A 19 -15.54 21.08 -17.86
N SER A 20 -16.55 20.24 -18.06
CA SER A 20 -16.88 19.16 -17.13
C SER A 20 -15.67 18.24 -17.08
N LYS A 21 -14.91 18.28 -15.99
CA LYS A 21 -13.87 17.31 -15.73
C LYS A 21 -14.54 15.94 -15.57
N SER A 22 -14.23 15.00 -16.44
CA SER A 22 -14.75 13.62 -16.35
C SER A 22 -13.84 12.81 -15.42
N PHE A 23 -14.44 12.15 -14.45
CA PHE A 23 -13.76 11.33 -13.43
C PHE A 23 -13.87 9.84 -13.72
N GLU A 24 -13.92 9.44 -14.99
CA GLU A 24 -14.19 8.05 -15.39
C GLU A 24 -13.14 7.08 -14.83
N ARG A 25 -11.87 7.48 -14.83
CA ARG A 25 -10.76 6.67 -14.31
C ARG A 25 -10.83 6.55 -12.79
N GLU A 26 -11.03 7.67 -12.12
CA GLU A 26 -11.12 7.77 -10.66
C GLU A 26 -12.34 7.02 -10.15
N SER A 27 -13.48 7.12 -10.85
CA SER A 27 -14.70 6.37 -10.59
C SER A 27 -14.46 4.86 -10.68
N GLY A 28 -13.84 4.36 -11.76
CA GLY A 28 -13.55 2.93 -11.90
C GLY A 28 -12.61 2.38 -10.81
N GLN A 29 -11.62 3.18 -10.39
CA GLN A 29 -10.75 2.84 -9.27
C GLN A 29 -11.53 2.77 -7.95
N VAL A 30 -12.30 3.82 -7.63
CA VAL A 30 -13.08 3.90 -6.39
C VAL A 30 -14.16 2.83 -6.35
N GLU A 31 -14.81 2.53 -7.47
CA GLU A 31 -15.82 1.47 -7.58
C GLU A 31 -15.24 0.10 -7.19
N SER A 32 -14.06 -0.24 -7.72
CA SER A 32 -13.36 -1.48 -7.37
C SER A 32 -13.05 -1.55 -5.87
N PHE A 33 -12.60 -0.43 -5.28
CA PHE A 33 -12.30 -0.37 -3.85
C PHE A 33 -13.55 -0.40 -2.97
N ALA A 34 -14.62 0.26 -3.39
CA ALA A 34 -15.90 0.25 -2.69
C ALA A 34 -16.47 -1.18 -2.60
N GLU A 35 -16.38 -1.95 -3.70
CA GLU A 35 -16.75 -3.37 -3.71
C GLU A 35 -15.92 -4.19 -2.71
N MET A 36 -14.60 -3.99 -2.69
CA MET A 36 -13.71 -4.70 -1.76
C MET A 36 -14.00 -4.37 -0.29
N VAL A 37 -14.36 -3.12 0.01
CA VAL A 37 -14.75 -2.69 1.36
C VAL A 37 -16.09 -3.31 1.76
N ALA A 38 -17.08 -3.27 0.86
CA ALA A 38 -18.40 -3.87 1.10
C ALA A 38 -18.31 -5.40 1.29
N ALA A 39 -17.40 -6.07 0.57
CA ALA A 39 -17.15 -7.49 0.71
C ALA A 39 -16.33 -7.87 1.96
N GLY A 40 -15.87 -6.89 2.76
CA GLY A 40 -15.05 -7.12 3.95
C GLY A 40 -13.61 -7.57 3.65
N VAL A 41 -13.15 -7.43 2.40
CA VAL A 41 -11.78 -7.75 1.98
C VAL A 41 -10.82 -6.64 2.44
N LYS A 42 -11.26 -5.39 2.33
CA LYS A 42 -10.53 -4.22 2.81
C LYS A 42 -11.27 -3.60 4.01
N PRO A 43 -10.61 -3.40 5.16
CA PRO A 43 -11.20 -2.64 6.26
C PRO A 43 -11.50 -1.19 5.84
N ILE A 44 -10.51 -0.53 5.23
CA ILE A 44 -10.68 0.79 4.57
C ILE A 44 -9.98 0.81 3.20
N ALA A 45 -10.39 1.74 2.35
CA ALA A 45 -9.70 2.05 1.10
C ALA A 45 -9.50 3.56 0.93
N LEU A 46 -8.38 3.92 0.31
CA LEU A 46 -8.08 5.31 -0.06
C LEU A 46 -8.51 5.54 -1.51
N GLY A 47 -9.25 6.62 -1.73
CA GLY A 47 -9.46 7.17 -3.06
C GLY A 47 -8.17 7.77 -3.64
N PRO A 48 -8.21 8.21 -4.90
CA PRO A 48 -7.11 8.99 -5.46
C PRO A 48 -6.95 10.33 -4.71
N PRO A 49 -5.71 10.77 -4.44
CA PRO A 49 -5.45 12.13 -3.98
C PRO A 49 -5.97 13.15 -4.99
N MET A 50 -6.67 14.17 -4.51
CA MET A 50 -7.19 15.26 -5.33
C MET A 50 -7.05 16.58 -4.59
N ARG A 51 -6.94 17.70 -5.31
CA ARG A 51 -7.09 19.03 -4.69
C ARG A 51 -8.50 19.22 -4.16
N SER A 52 -8.69 20.03 -3.12
CA SER A 52 -10.00 20.25 -2.49
C SER A 52 -11.12 20.58 -3.49
N ALA A 53 -10.87 21.47 -4.45
CA ALA A 53 -11.86 21.86 -5.47
C ALA A 53 -12.18 20.74 -6.48
N GLU A 54 -11.24 19.85 -6.75
CA GLU A 54 -11.47 18.68 -7.59
C GLU A 54 -12.25 17.61 -6.83
N LEU A 55 -11.92 17.41 -5.55
CA LEU A 55 -12.63 16.49 -4.68
C LEU A 55 -14.09 16.91 -4.51
N ASP A 56 -14.37 18.21 -4.36
CA ASP A 56 -15.74 18.75 -4.30
C ASP A 56 -16.57 18.36 -5.54
N LEU A 57 -15.95 18.33 -6.72
CA LEU A 57 -16.59 17.89 -7.96
C LEU A 57 -16.77 16.37 -8.02
N PHE A 58 -15.94 15.61 -7.31
CA PHE A 58 -15.99 14.14 -7.25
C PHE A 58 -16.96 13.60 -6.19
N ILE A 59 -17.31 14.37 -5.15
CA ILE A 59 -18.22 13.96 -4.07
C ILE A 59 -19.53 13.32 -4.58
N PRO A 60 -20.24 13.88 -5.57
CA PRO A 60 -21.48 13.26 -6.05
C PRO A 60 -21.30 11.83 -6.59
N GLU A 61 -20.14 11.57 -7.21
CA GLU A 61 -19.80 10.23 -7.69
C GLU A 61 -19.41 9.30 -6.54
N ALA A 62 -18.68 9.81 -5.54
CA ALA A 62 -18.39 9.06 -4.32
C ALA A 62 -19.67 8.69 -3.54
N GLU A 63 -20.64 9.59 -3.45
CA GLU A 63 -21.96 9.34 -2.84
C GLU A 63 -22.73 8.25 -3.60
N ARG A 64 -22.75 8.32 -4.94
CA ARG A 64 -23.38 7.29 -5.79
C ARG A 64 -22.77 5.91 -5.55
N LEU A 65 -21.44 5.82 -5.49
CA LEU A 65 -20.72 4.57 -5.24
C LEU A 65 -20.93 4.08 -3.80
N ALA A 66 -20.86 4.96 -2.81
CA ALA A 66 -21.12 4.62 -1.41
C ALA A 66 -22.53 4.06 -1.21
N GLN A 67 -23.55 4.66 -1.84
CA GLN A 67 -24.92 4.16 -1.81
C GLN A 67 -25.05 2.79 -2.51
N LYS A 68 -24.43 2.63 -3.69
CA LYS A 68 -24.46 1.36 -4.45
C LYS A 68 -23.93 0.18 -3.63
N TYR A 69 -22.83 0.39 -2.90
CA TYR A 69 -22.14 -0.65 -2.15
C TYR A 69 -22.50 -0.68 -0.65
N GLN A 70 -23.38 0.22 -0.19
CA GLN A 70 -23.79 0.34 1.22
C GLN A 70 -22.61 0.56 2.17
N ILE A 71 -21.71 1.45 1.78
CA ILE A 71 -20.54 1.87 2.55
C ILE A 71 -20.59 3.36 2.82
N GLU A 72 -19.67 3.85 3.62
CA GLU A 72 -19.51 5.28 3.93
C GLU A 72 -18.15 5.78 3.45
N PHE A 73 -17.99 7.10 3.39
CA PHE A 73 -16.69 7.72 3.13
C PHE A 73 -16.42 8.91 4.06
N PHE A 74 -15.14 9.18 4.29
CA PHE A 74 -14.64 10.28 5.10
C PHE A 74 -13.62 11.09 4.30
N ARG A 75 -13.75 12.41 4.32
CA ARG A 75 -12.80 13.32 3.67
C ARG A 75 -11.62 13.58 4.61
N GLU A 76 -10.44 13.17 4.19
CA GLU A 76 -9.19 13.33 4.92
C GLU A 76 -8.29 14.37 4.24
N SER A 77 -7.99 15.44 4.96
CA SER A 77 -7.14 16.55 4.51
C SER A 77 -5.77 16.60 5.18
N ASP A 78 -5.56 15.82 6.24
CA ASP A 78 -4.33 15.74 7.00
C ASP A 78 -3.93 14.27 7.17
N PHE A 79 -3.54 13.64 6.06
CA PHE A 79 -3.18 12.23 6.08
C PHE A 79 -1.89 12.01 6.87
N PRO A 80 -1.87 11.07 7.83
CA PRO A 80 -0.74 10.91 8.74
C PRO A 80 0.52 10.46 8.00
N GLN A 81 1.65 11.06 8.38
CA GLN A 81 2.97 10.65 7.91
C GLN A 81 3.24 9.18 8.25
N ASN A 82 3.77 8.44 7.28
CA ASN A 82 3.99 7.01 7.41
C ASN A 82 5.07 6.53 6.42
N LEU A 83 5.62 5.35 6.69
CA LEU A 83 6.68 4.75 5.88
C LEU A 83 6.13 3.87 4.74
N LEU A 84 4.81 3.67 4.61
CA LEU A 84 4.26 2.93 3.46
C LEU A 84 4.20 3.83 2.22
N PHE A 85 3.89 5.12 2.42
CA PHE A 85 3.73 6.12 1.38
C PHE A 85 4.39 7.44 1.82
N PRO A 86 5.71 7.61 1.61
CA PRO A 86 6.45 8.79 2.07
C PRO A 86 5.93 10.13 1.53
N ASN A 87 5.23 10.11 0.40
CA ASN A 87 4.60 11.28 -0.22
C ASN A 87 3.13 10.98 -0.53
N ALA A 88 2.38 10.50 0.47
CA ALA A 88 0.99 10.06 0.30
C ALA A 88 0.07 11.14 -0.29
N LEU A 89 0.26 12.39 0.16
CA LEU A 89 -0.44 13.58 -0.32
C LEU A 89 0.58 14.67 -0.61
N GLN A 90 0.38 15.40 -1.71
CA GLN A 90 1.05 16.68 -1.94
C GLN A 90 0.35 17.81 -1.16
N GLU A 91 1.02 18.95 -1.03
CA GLU A 91 0.42 20.12 -0.37
C GLU A 91 -0.88 20.54 -1.06
N GLY A 92 -1.97 20.61 -0.28
CA GLY A 92 -3.32 20.94 -0.75
C GLY A 92 -4.07 19.79 -1.42
N GLU A 93 -3.52 18.57 -1.42
CA GLU A 93 -4.26 17.36 -1.77
C GLU A 93 -4.97 16.77 -0.55
N GLU A 94 -6.09 16.12 -0.83
CA GLU A 94 -6.97 15.45 0.12
C GLU A 94 -7.38 14.10 -0.46
N VAL A 95 -7.88 13.20 0.39
CA VAL A 95 -8.30 11.85 -0.02
C VAL A 95 -9.62 11.47 0.63
N LEU A 96 -10.44 10.71 -0.08
CA LEU A 96 -11.60 10.03 0.53
C LEU A 96 -11.19 8.68 1.08
N ILE A 97 -11.55 8.40 2.32
CA ILE A 97 -11.41 7.10 2.95
C ILE A 97 -12.77 6.40 2.89
N PHE A 98 -12.86 5.32 2.14
CA PHE A 98 -14.05 4.47 2.06
C PHE A 98 -13.98 3.38 3.11
N TYR A 99 -15.07 3.16 3.84
CA TYR A 99 -15.10 2.22 4.97
C TYR A 99 -16.50 1.65 5.21
N SER A 100 -16.57 0.56 5.99
CA SER A 100 -17.82 0.02 6.51
C SER A 100 -17.72 -0.18 8.02
N GLY A 101 -18.84 0.00 8.74
CA GLY A 101 -18.90 -0.18 10.18
C GLY A 101 -17.93 0.72 10.95
N ASN A 102 -17.16 0.13 11.87
CA ASN A 102 -16.32 0.87 12.82
C ASN A 102 -14.87 1.12 12.34
N GLU A 103 -14.54 0.78 11.08
CA GLU A 103 -13.15 0.86 10.62
C GLU A 103 -12.61 2.29 10.52
N LEU A 104 -13.48 3.29 10.34
CA LEU A 104 -13.09 4.70 10.45
C LEU A 104 -12.57 5.04 11.86
N ALA A 105 -13.15 4.48 12.91
CA ALA A 105 -12.71 4.73 14.29
C ALA A 105 -11.31 4.15 14.53
N ALA A 106 -11.01 2.98 13.93
CA ALA A 106 -9.67 2.39 13.99
C ALA A 106 -8.64 3.26 13.27
N TYR A 107 -9.00 3.83 12.12
CA TYR A 107 -8.18 4.81 11.41
C TYR A 107 -7.94 6.08 12.25
N GLN A 108 -8.98 6.68 12.82
CA GLN A 108 -8.87 7.90 13.64
C GLN A 108 -8.03 7.66 14.91
N SER A 109 -8.19 6.50 15.56
CA SER A 109 -7.34 6.10 16.69
C SER A 109 -5.87 5.97 16.28
N LEU A 110 -5.60 5.40 15.10
CA LEU A 110 -4.24 5.31 14.57
C LEU A 110 -3.68 6.70 14.27
N LYS A 111 -4.47 7.61 13.68
CA LYS A 111 -4.06 8.99 13.40
C LYS A 111 -3.64 9.72 14.68
N SER A 112 -4.45 9.65 15.74
CA SER A 112 -4.07 10.20 17.05
C SER A 112 -2.81 9.54 17.61
N THR A 113 -2.68 8.20 17.52
CA THR A 113 -1.46 7.50 17.97
C THR A 113 -0.21 8.01 17.24
N ILE A 114 -0.30 8.34 15.95
CA ILE A 114 0.81 8.87 15.17
C ILE A 114 1.16 10.29 15.61
N GLN A 115 0.15 11.14 15.81
CA GLN A 115 0.32 12.53 16.28
C GLN A 115 0.95 12.59 17.66
N ASP A 116 0.58 11.67 18.56
CA ASP A 116 1.10 11.60 19.94
C ASP A 116 2.40 10.79 20.05
N SER A 117 2.93 10.26 18.95
CA SER A 117 4.11 9.38 18.98
C SER A 117 5.40 10.16 19.25
N ASP A 118 6.39 9.46 19.83
CA ASP A 118 7.74 9.98 20.08
C ASP A 118 8.57 10.23 18.82
N GLY A 119 8.00 9.97 17.63
CA GLY A 119 8.69 10.09 16.35
C GLY A 119 9.81 9.06 16.13
N SER A 120 9.99 8.09 17.03
CA SER A 120 11.05 7.08 16.89
C SER A 120 10.80 6.19 15.67
N LEU A 121 11.87 5.66 15.07
CA LEU A 121 11.75 4.74 13.94
C LEU A 121 10.90 3.50 14.29
N ALA A 122 11.01 3.00 15.52
CA ALA A 122 10.23 1.87 16.00
C ALA A 122 8.72 2.20 16.00
N SER A 123 8.33 3.36 16.52
CA SER A 123 6.95 3.85 16.50
C SER A 123 6.44 4.05 15.07
N GLN A 124 7.23 4.65 14.19
CA GLN A 124 6.87 4.86 12.79
C GLN A 124 6.65 3.53 12.04
N LEU A 125 7.53 2.55 12.24
CA LEU A 125 7.39 1.20 11.67
C LEU A 125 6.12 0.51 12.20
N GLN A 126 5.88 0.55 13.51
CA GLN A 126 4.70 -0.06 14.12
C GLN A 126 3.39 0.57 13.59
N ASN A 127 3.34 1.90 13.53
CA ASN A 127 2.18 2.64 13.04
C ASN A 127 1.94 2.38 11.55
N SER A 128 3.00 2.36 10.74
CA SER A 128 2.91 2.02 9.31
C SER A 128 2.40 0.59 9.09
N ARG A 129 2.80 -0.37 9.92
CA ARG A 129 2.25 -1.74 9.90
C ARG A 129 0.76 -1.77 10.25
N ARG A 130 0.32 -0.96 11.21
CA ARG A 130 -1.11 -0.83 11.55
C ARG A 130 -1.89 -0.24 10.38
N LEU A 131 -1.38 0.82 9.74
CA LEU A 131 -1.99 1.42 8.56
C LEU A 131 -2.11 0.40 7.41
N GLY A 132 -1.04 -0.33 7.11
CA GLY A 132 -1.06 -1.33 6.04
C GLY A 132 -2.10 -2.43 6.26
N ARG A 133 -2.31 -2.86 7.51
CA ARG A 133 -3.37 -3.82 7.86
C ARG A 133 -4.77 -3.24 7.66
N LEU A 134 -5.00 -1.97 8.03
CA LEU A 134 -6.27 -1.27 7.76
C LEU A 134 -6.54 -1.16 6.26
N LEU A 135 -5.49 -0.99 5.45
CA LEU A 135 -5.60 -0.97 4.00
C LEU A 135 -5.74 -2.37 3.37
N GLY A 136 -5.77 -3.44 4.18
CA GLY A 136 -5.90 -4.81 3.72
C GLY A 136 -4.66 -5.36 2.99
N TYR A 137 -3.46 -4.80 3.24
CA TYR A 137 -2.24 -5.34 2.67
C TYR A 137 -1.79 -6.60 3.41
N PRO A 138 -1.34 -7.65 2.69
CA PRO A 138 -0.73 -8.80 3.32
C PRO A 138 0.62 -8.41 3.96
N VAL A 139 1.01 -9.15 5.00
CA VAL A 139 2.22 -8.85 5.80
C VAL A 139 3.48 -8.72 4.93
N TRP A 140 3.65 -9.59 3.92
CA TRP A 140 4.80 -9.53 3.02
C TRP A 140 4.85 -8.21 2.24
N LYS A 141 3.71 -7.69 1.76
CA LYS A 141 3.67 -6.42 1.02
C LYS A 141 3.93 -5.23 1.93
N ILE A 142 3.44 -5.29 3.16
CA ILE A 142 3.76 -4.30 4.19
C ILE A 142 5.27 -4.28 4.44
N ASN A 143 5.90 -5.44 4.61
CA ASN A 143 7.35 -5.53 4.79
C ASN A 143 8.10 -4.95 3.60
N GLU A 144 7.77 -5.37 2.38
CA GLU A 144 8.40 -4.89 1.15
C GLU A 144 8.36 -3.35 1.06
N LEU A 145 7.22 -2.73 1.34
CA LEU A 145 7.09 -1.26 1.35
C LEU A 145 7.92 -0.59 2.45
N LEU A 146 7.99 -1.20 3.64
CA LEU A 146 8.80 -0.68 4.73
C LEU A 146 10.29 -0.80 4.46
N GLU A 147 10.73 -1.90 3.82
CA GLU A 147 12.12 -2.10 3.41
C GLU A 147 12.53 -1.02 2.40
N GLN A 148 11.69 -0.74 1.41
CA GLN A 148 11.95 0.29 0.39
C GLN A 148 12.02 1.72 0.95
N ASN A 149 11.23 2.01 1.99
CA ASN A 149 10.99 3.37 2.46
C ASN A 149 11.57 3.67 3.85
N SER A 150 12.31 2.73 4.45
CA SER A 150 12.94 2.93 5.75
C SER A 150 14.46 2.76 5.67
N PRO A 151 15.20 3.15 6.72
CA PRO A 151 16.64 2.88 6.81
C PRO A 151 16.98 1.39 6.98
N PHE A 152 16.01 0.49 6.82
CA PHE A 152 16.26 -0.94 6.85
C PHE A 152 17.37 -1.30 5.86
N ARG A 153 18.24 -2.18 6.32
CA ARG A 153 19.34 -2.73 5.54
C ARG A 153 19.29 -4.24 5.69
N ASP A 154 19.27 -4.94 4.58
CA ASP A 154 19.46 -6.38 4.58
C ASP A 154 20.92 -6.74 4.25
N LEU A 155 21.19 -8.03 4.06
CA LEU A 155 22.52 -8.53 3.76
C LEU A 155 23.00 -8.05 2.38
N GLU A 156 22.10 -7.92 1.41
CA GLU A 156 22.43 -7.51 0.05
C GLU A 156 22.90 -6.06 0.02
N ASP A 157 22.35 -5.20 0.88
CA ASP A 157 22.83 -3.82 1.08
C ASP A 157 24.28 -3.73 1.56
N PHE A 158 24.80 -4.79 2.20
CA PHE A 158 26.21 -4.91 2.59
C PHE A 158 27.06 -5.65 1.53
N GLY A 159 26.50 -5.92 0.35
CA GLY A 159 27.15 -6.69 -0.71
C GLY A 159 27.26 -8.18 -0.42
N ILE A 160 26.51 -8.69 0.57
CA ILE A 160 26.48 -10.12 0.88
C ILE A 160 25.46 -10.77 -0.05
N LEU A 161 25.97 -11.45 -1.09
CA LEU A 161 25.14 -12.07 -2.13
C LEU A 161 24.56 -13.42 -1.71
N GLY A 162 24.96 -13.98 -0.58
CA GLY A 162 24.49 -15.28 -0.11
C GLY A 162 25.18 -15.69 1.17
N GLN A 163 24.53 -16.55 1.95
CA GLN A 163 25.11 -17.13 3.16
C GLN A 163 25.39 -18.60 2.98
N GLU A 164 26.55 -19.05 3.44
CA GLU A 164 26.89 -20.47 3.52
C GLU A 164 26.92 -20.89 4.98
N LEU A 165 25.99 -21.77 5.36
CA LEU A 165 25.95 -22.38 6.68
C LEU A 165 26.63 -23.74 6.64
N ASN A 166 27.72 -23.91 7.40
CA ASN A 166 28.51 -25.14 7.43
C ASN A 166 28.22 -25.92 8.71
N TRP A 167 27.59 -27.10 8.60
CA TRP A 167 27.23 -27.95 9.74
C TRP A 167 27.94 -29.30 9.65
N TYR A 168 28.55 -29.74 10.74
CA TYR A 168 29.33 -30.98 10.75
C TYR A 168 28.53 -32.11 11.39
N TYR A 169 28.38 -33.20 10.65
CA TYR A 169 27.66 -34.39 11.10
C TYR A 169 28.60 -35.58 11.28
N ARG A 170 28.38 -36.35 12.35
CA ARG A 170 29.05 -37.65 12.53
C ARG A 170 28.65 -38.64 11.43
N ASP A 171 27.41 -38.56 10.96
CA ASP A 171 26.84 -39.43 9.93
C ASP A 171 26.27 -38.55 8.81
N LEU A 172 27.10 -38.29 7.81
CA LEU A 172 26.76 -37.44 6.67
C LEU A 172 25.62 -38.04 5.84
N ALA A 173 25.57 -39.37 5.68
CA ALA A 173 24.54 -40.06 4.91
C ALA A 173 23.16 -39.87 5.56
N LYS A 174 23.09 -40.00 6.88
CA LYS A 174 21.85 -39.76 7.63
C LYS A 174 21.41 -38.30 7.58
N ALA A 175 22.35 -37.37 7.69
CA ALA A 175 22.06 -35.93 7.57
C ALA A 175 21.52 -35.59 6.17
N LYS A 176 22.22 -36.01 5.12
CA LYS A 176 21.78 -35.87 3.72
C LYS A 176 20.36 -36.38 3.52
N ALA A 177 20.03 -37.57 4.00
CA ALA A 177 18.70 -38.15 3.87
C ALA A 177 17.63 -37.30 4.57
N PHE A 178 17.94 -36.73 5.73
CA PHE A 178 17.04 -35.82 6.42
C PHE A 178 16.77 -34.54 5.60
N TYR A 179 17.82 -33.83 5.17
CA TYR A 179 17.65 -32.57 4.43
C TYR A 179 17.00 -32.76 3.05
N SER A 180 17.40 -33.79 2.31
CA SER A 180 16.82 -34.06 0.99
C SER A 180 15.41 -34.63 1.04
N GLN A 181 15.12 -35.60 1.92
CA GLN A 181 13.86 -36.35 1.88
C GLN A 181 12.82 -35.86 2.88
N LYS A 182 13.23 -35.35 4.06
CA LYS A 182 12.30 -34.84 5.07
C LYS A 182 12.04 -33.36 4.90
N LEU A 183 13.08 -32.57 4.67
CA LEU A 183 12.95 -31.13 4.45
C LEU A 183 12.75 -30.77 2.98
N GLY A 184 13.04 -31.68 2.05
CA GLY A 184 12.82 -31.43 0.61
C GLY A 184 13.80 -30.42 0.02
N LEU A 185 14.95 -30.20 0.65
CA LEU A 185 15.93 -29.24 0.16
C LEU A 185 16.53 -29.72 -1.16
N LYS A 186 16.73 -28.78 -2.08
CA LYS A 186 17.33 -29.05 -3.38
C LYS A 186 18.82 -29.29 -3.21
N LEU A 187 19.26 -30.49 -3.56
CA LEU A 187 20.68 -30.84 -3.59
C LEU A 187 21.37 -30.10 -4.74
N MET A 188 22.47 -29.42 -4.42
CA MET A 188 23.26 -28.65 -5.39
C MET A 188 24.52 -29.40 -5.79
N THR A 189 25.32 -29.81 -4.81
CA THR A 189 26.57 -30.54 -5.02
C THR A 189 26.75 -31.60 -3.94
N GLU A 190 27.39 -32.70 -4.31
CA GLU A 190 27.75 -33.79 -3.40
C GLU A 190 29.16 -34.27 -3.70
N THR A 191 29.97 -34.40 -2.66
CA THR A 191 31.30 -35.00 -2.68
C THR A 191 31.37 -36.10 -1.63
N GLU A 192 32.49 -36.83 -1.58
CA GLU A 192 32.71 -37.86 -0.53
C GLU A 192 32.70 -37.29 0.89
N ALA A 193 33.06 -36.01 1.04
CA ALA A 193 33.24 -35.37 2.34
C ALA A 193 32.21 -34.28 2.65
N SER A 194 31.40 -33.86 1.67
CA SER A 194 30.44 -32.78 1.87
C SER A 194 29.20 -32.86 0.99
N VAL A 195 28.11 -32.28 1.48
CA VAL A 195 26.85 -32.18 0.74
C VAL A 195 26.30 -30.76 0.84
N THR A 196 26.03 -30.13 -0.30
CA THR A 196 25.52 -28.75 -0.34
C THR A 196 24.08 -28.71 -0.83
N PHE A 197 23.22 -28.04 -0.06
CA PHE A 197 21.81 -27.81 -0.36
C PHE A 197 21.52 -26.32 -0.58
N GLU A 198 20.58 -26.01 -1.47
CA GLU A 198 19.99 -24.69 -1.61
C GLU A 198 18.91 -24.50 -0.53
N ILE A 199 19.00 -23.41 0.23
CA ILE A 199 17.99 -23.05 1.23
C ILE A 199 16.99 -22.07 0.61
N ALA A 200 17.48 -20.92 0.15
CA ALA A 200 16.70 -19.86 -0.48
C ALA A 200 17.63 -18.92 -1.25
N GLY A 201 17.32 -18.65 -2.52
CA GLY A 201 18.15 -17.82 -3.39
C GLY A 201 19.58 -18.34 -3.43
N ASP A 202 20.54 -17.46 -3.15
CA ASP A 202 21.97 -17.77 -3.12
C ASP A 202 22.48 -18.31 -1.77
N SER A 203 21.57 -18.60 -0.82
CA SER A 203 21.93 -19.17 0.49
C SER A 203 22.03 -20.70 0.45
N ARG A 204 23.09 -21.23 1.04
CA ARG A 204 23.49 -22.64 0.97
C ARG A 204 23.68 -23.25 2.36
N LEU A 205 23.29 -24.51 2.51
CA LEU A 205 23.64 -25.36 3.65
C LEU A 205 24.66 -26.39 3.20
N VAL A 206 25.84 -26.38 3.79
CA VAL A 206 26.90 -27.37 3.57
C VAL A 206 26.98 -28.28 4.79
N LEU A 207 26.93 -29.59 4.53
CA LEU A 207 27.06 -30.67 5.51
C LEU A 207 28.41 -31.37 5.38
#